data_AF-A0A0S2ST97-F1
#
_entry.id   AF-A0A0S2ST97-F1
#
_cell.length_a   1.000
_cell.length_b   1.000
_cell.length_c   1.000
_cell.angle_alpha   90.00
_cell.angle_beta   90.00
_cell.angle_gamma   90.00
#
_symmetry.space_group_name_H-M   'P 1'
#
loop_
_entity.id
_entity.type
_entity.pdbx_description
1 polymer ?
#
loop_
_entity_poly.entity_id
_entity_poly.type
_entity_poly.pdbx_seq_one_letter_code
_entity_poly.pdbx_strand_id
1 'polypeptide(L)'
;MNPIMQNFIIESRDLIESAARGLLALEANPDDKAIINELFREIHTVKGASGILDNIAPFTQLAHRMEDLMQKVRDGHVALNGTMLDLMLGCCDQFLLWIEELEQHQELSAEAVSISKQMIAQLAPLTQAAPTHTPTPAVAAQEETATLSISELTELLGVLGIFPSKKT
;
A
#
# COMPACT_ATOMS: atom_id res chain seq x y z
N MET A 1 32.93 -3.67 10.80
CA MET A 1 31.49 -3.79 11.08
C MET A 1 31.30 -4.66 12.31
N ASN A 2 30.61 -4.18 13.34
CA ASN A 2 30.19 -5.03 14.47
C ASN A 2 29.12 -6.04 14.00
N PRO A 3 29.10 -7.30 14.46
CA PRO A 3 28.11 -8.30 14.06
C PRO A 3 26.65 -7.86 14.20
N ILE A 4 26.33 -7.04 15.22
CA ILE A 4 24.98 -6.51 15.43
C ILE A 4 24.56 -5.60 14.27
N MET A 5 25.44 -4.69 13.86
CA MET A 5 25.20 -3.78 12.72
C MET A 5 25.07 -4.57 11.41
N GLN A 6 25.91 -5.58 11.20
CA GLN A 6 25.86 -6.40 9.99
C GLN A 6 24.52 -7.15 9.88
N ASN A 7 24.06 -7.78 10.96
CA ASN A 7 22.77 -8.46 10.97
C ASN A 7 21.62 -7.49 10.74
N PHE A 8 21.67 -6.32 11.39
CA PHE A 8 20.69 -5.26 11.21
C PHE A 8 20.58 -4.82 9.74
N ILE A 9 21.70 -4.56 9.08
CA ILE A 9 21.75 -4.14 7.67
C ILE A 9 21.11 -5.20 6.77
N ILE A 10 21.48 -6.46 6.92
CA ILE A 10 20.98 -7.56 6.08
C ILE A 10 19.46 -7.73 6.27
N GLU A 11 19.03 -7.90 7.52
CA GLU A 11 17.62 -8.14 7.83
C GLU A 11 16.74 -6.94 7.46
N SER A 12 17.19 -5.72 7.76
CA SER A 12 16.40 -4.52 7.47
C SER A 12 16.28 -4.28 5.97
N ARG A 13 17.30 -4.61 5.16
CA ARG A 13 17.22 -4.49 3.71
C ARG A 13 16.10 -5.38 3.16
N ASP A 14 16.10 -6.66 3.53
CA ASP A 14 15.09 -7.62 3.08
C ASP A 14 13.67 -7.20 3.50
N LEU A 15 13.51 -6.75 4.75
CA LEU A 15 12.22 -6.29 5.29
C LEU A 15 11.73 -5.01 4.60
N ILE A 16 12.60 -4.03 4.36
CA ILE A 16 12.23 -2.76 3.70
C ILE A 16 11.87 -2.99 2.23
N GLU A 17 12.60 -3.85 1.52
CA GLU A 17 12.26 -4.21 0.14
C GLU A 17 10.92 -4.96 0.07
N SER A 18 10.64 -5.82 1.05
CA SER A 18 9.35 -6.50 1.17
C SER A 18 8.22 -5.52 1.45
N ALA A 19 8.43 -4.59 2.38
CA ALA A 19 7.51 -3.51 2.68
C ALA A 19 7.18 -2.66 1.45
N ALA A 20 8.18 -2.30 0.65
CA ALA A 20 7.99 -1.54 -0.59
C ALA A 20 7.13 -2.31 -1.60
N ARG A 21 7.34 -3.62 -1.78
CA ARG A 21 6.48 -4.47 -2.63
C ARG A 21 5.06 -4.54 -2.10
N GLY A 22 4.88 -4.66 -0.79
CA GLY A 22 3.56 -4.63 -0.15
C GLY A 22 2.83 -3.32 -0.37
N LEU A 23 3.52 -2.18 -0.23
CA LEU A 23 2.98 -0.85 -0.52
C LEU A 23 2.50 -0.72 -1.97
N LEU A 24 3.29 -1.17 -2.94
CA LEU A 24 2.89 -1.16 -4.36
C LEU A 24 1.67 -2.04 -4.62
N ALA A 25 1.58 -3.20 -3.98
CA ALA A 25 0.41 -4.07 -4.13
C ALA A 25 -0.87 -3.43 -3.55
N LEU A 26 -0.74 -2.61 -2.50
CA LEU A 26 -1.85 -1.86 -1.90
C LEU A 26 -2.34 -0.70 -2.78
N GLU A 27 -1.61 -0.27 -3.82
CA GLU A 27 -2.13 0.70 -4.79
C GLU A 27 -3.38 0.17 -5.52
N ALA A 28 -3.35 -1.11 -5.88
CA ALA A 28 -4.46 -1.77 -6.58
C ALA A 28 -5.55 -2.26 -5.62
N ASN A 29 -5.17 -2.67 -4.40
CA ASN A 29 -6.09 -3.21 -3.41
C ASN A 29 -5.80 -2.62 -2.01
N PRO A 30 -6.20 -1.36 -1.74
CA PRO A 30 -5.82 -0.65 -0.51
C PRO A 30 -6.43 -1.22 0.77
N ASP A 31 -7.42 -2.10 0.66
CA ASP A 31 -8.09 -2.74 1.79
C ASP A 31 -7.58 -4.16 2.07
N ASP A 32 -6.54 -4.63 1.38
CA ASP A 32 -5.98 -5.97 1.58
C ASP A 32 -5.37 -6.11 2.98
N LYS A 33 -6.16 -6.69 3.89
CA LYS A 33 -5.77 -6.88 5.29
C LYS A 33 -4.58 -7.82 5.44
N ALA A 34 -4.33 -8.74 4.51
CA ALA A 34 -3.17 -9.62 4.62
C ALA A 34 -1.88 -8.81 4.43
N ILE A 35 -1.83 -8.00 3.37
CA ILE A 35 -0.68 -7.15 3.02
C ILE A 35 -0.48 -6.06 4.08
N ILE A 36 -1.55 -5.41 4.55
CA ILE A 36 -1.47 -4.41 5.63
C ILE A 36 -0.85 -5.01 6.90
N ASN A 37 -1.26 -6.21 7.29
CA ASN A 37 -0.75 -6.86 8.49
C ASN A 37 0.71 -7.31 8.33
N GLU A 38 1.10 -7.74 7.15
CA GLU A 38 2.48 -8.09 6.83
C GLU A 38 3.39 -6.87 6.88
N LEU A 39 3.03 -5.80 6.17
CA LEU A 39 3.73 -4.52 6.16
C LEU A 39 3.91 -3.96 7.58
N PHE A 40 2.85 -4.02 8.42
CA PHE A 40 2.96 -3.60 9.82
C PHE A 40 4.02 -4.42 10.59
N ARG A 41 4.06 -5.75 10.42
CA ARG A 41 5.03 -6.61 11.11
C ARG A 41 6.47 -6.33 10.65
N GLU A 42 6.67 -6.11 9.36
CA GLU A 42 7.99 -5.79 8.79
C GLU A 42 8.52 -4.49 9.39
N ILE A 43 7.73 -3.41 9.33
CA ILE A 43 8.13 -2.11 9.89
C ILE A 43 8.30 -2.18 11.42
N HIS A 44 7.44 -2.92 12.13
CA HIS A 44 7.60 -3.15 13.58
C HIS A 44 8.93 -3.82 13.91
N THR A 45 9.32 -4.83 13.13
CA THR A 45 10.57 -5.57 13.31
C THR A 45 11.77 -4.67 13.02
N VAL A 46 11.76 -3.91 11.93
CA VAL A 46 12.80 -2.93 11.57
C VAL A 46 12.96 -1.85 12.65
N LYS A 47 11.85 -1.32 13.18
CA LYS A 47 11.88 -0.37 14.31
C LYS A 47 12.50 -1.00 15.55
N GLY A 48 12.11 -2.23 15.90
CA GLY A 48 12.67 -2.96 17.04
C GLY A 48 14.18 -3.17 16.91
N ALA A 49 14.64 -3.62 15.75
CA ALA A 49 16.05 -3.87 15.47
C ALA A 49 16.87 -2.57 15.49
N SER A 50 16.36 -1.50 14.88
CA SER A 50 17.06 -0.20 14.88
C SER A 50 17.15 0.45 16.27
N GLY A 51 16.26 0.13 17.19
CA GLY A 51 16.31 0.61 18.58
C GLY A 51 17.45 0.02 19.42
N ILE A 52 18.11 -1.04 18.95
CA ILE A 52 19.27 -1.65 19.62
C ILE A 52 20.57 -0.87 19.32
N LEU A 53 20.57 -0.08 18.24
CA LEU A 53 21.74 0.66 17.76
C LEU A 53 21.67 2.13 18.20
N ASP A 54 22.68 2.59 18.94
CA ASP A 54 22.68 3.93 19.54
C ASP A 54 22.94 5.06 18.53
N ASN A 55 23.58 4.76 17.40
CA ASN A 55 24.11 5.77 16.46
C ASN A 55 23.26 5.98 15.20
N ILE A 56 22.01 5.48 15.16
CA ILE A 56 21.12 5.58 13.99
C ILE A 56 19.75 6.21 14.30
N ALA A 57 19.69 7.08 15.30
CA ALA A 57 18.43 7.70 15.76
C ALA A 57 17.51 8.26 14.64
N PRO A 58 18.00 8.88 13.55
CA PRO A 58 17.15 9.29 12.43
C PRO A 58 16.36 8.13 11.79
N PHE A 59 17.00 6.98 11.62
CA PHE A 59 16.39 5.76 11.08
C PHE A 59 15.26 5.27 11.99
N THR A 60 15.57 5.10 13.28
CA THR A 60 14.61 4.61 14.28
C THR A 60 13.39 5.52 14.40
N GLN A 61 13.59 6.83 14.36
CA GLN A 61 12.50 7.81 14.44
C GLN A 61 11.56 7.76 13.23
N LEU A 62 12.11 7.60 12.02
CA LEU A 62 11.30 7.47 10.81
C LEU A 62 10.53 6.13 10.81
N ALA A 63 11.18 5.03 11.22
CA ALA A 63 10.54 3.71 11.29
C ALA A 63 9.38 3.70 12.27
N HIS A 64 9.56 4.32 13.44
CA HIS A 64 8.50 4.50 14.42
C HIS A 64 7.32 5.31 13.84
N ARG A 65 7.59 6.39 13.10
CA ARG A 65 6.52 7.18 12.48
C ARG A 65 5.73 6.40 11.44
N MET A 66 6.40 5.59 10.63
CA MET A 66 5.72 4.70 9.66
C MET A 66 4.89 3.63 10.38
N GLU A 67 5.42 3.05 11.45
CA GLU A 67 4.69 2.08 12.27
C GLU A 67 3.41 2.70 12.85
N ASP A 68 3.49 3.90 13.42
CA ASP A 68 2.33 4.63 13.95
C ASP A 68 1.23 4.82 12.90
N LEU A 69 1.61 5.15 11.67
CA LEU A 69 0.67 5.31 10.56
C LEU A 69 0.04 3.97 10.17
N MET A 70 0.87 2.93 10.03
CA MET A 70 0.42 1.59 9.67
C MET A 70 -0.46 0.95 10.75
N GLN A 71 -0.21 1.24 12.03
CA GLN A 71 -1.07 0.84 13.14
C GLN A 71 -2.48 1.39 12.95
N LYS A 72 -2.62 2.69 12.63
CA LYS A 72 -3.93 3.31 12.41
C LYS A 72 -4.65 2.75 11.18
N VAL A 73 -3.91 2.48 10.11
CA VAL A 73 -4.44 1.82 8.91
C VAL A 73 -4.94 0.41 9.24
N ARG A 74 -4.12 -0.38 9.95
CA ARG A 74 -4.46 -1.74 10.37
C ARG A 74 -5.72 -1.78 11.21
N ASP A 75 -5.82 -0.88 12.19
CA ASP A 75 -6.95 -0.78 13.12
C ASP A 75 -8.20 -0.16 12.47
N GLY A 76 -8.12 0.29 11.21
CA GLY A 76 -9.24 0.90 10.49
C GLY A 76 -9.56 2.34 10.92
N HIS A 77 -8.65 3.01 11.61
CA HIS A 77 -8.80 4.41 12.00
C HIS A 77 -8.53 5.38 10.85
N VAL A 78 -7.71 4.98 9.87
CA VAL A 78 -7.38 5.76 8.67
C VAL A 78 -7.43 4.83 7.46
N ALA A 79 -8.00 5.31 6.35
CA ALA A 79 -7.97 4.60 5.08
C ALA A 79 -6.71 4.96 4.28
N LEU A 80 -6.09 3.97 3.62
CA LEU A 80 -4.98 4.24 2.71
C LEU A 80 -5.46 5.05 1.51
N ASN A 81 -4.61 5.98 1.08
CA ASN A 81 -4.80 6.75 -0.16
C ASN A 81 -3.45 6.87 -0.88
N GLY A 82 -3.48 7.29 -2.15
CA GLY A 82 -2.27 7.39 -2.98
C GLY A 82 -1.17 8.23 -2.33
N THR A 83 -1.50 9.40 -1.76
CA THR A 83 -0.53 10.26 -1.08
C THR A 83 0.16 9.56 0.11
N MET A 84 -0.56 8.75 0.88
CA MET A 84 0.03 7.96 1.96
C MET A 84 0.98 6.89 1.42
N LEU A 85 0.57 6.19 0.36
CA LEU A 85 1.40 5.17 -0.28
C LEU A 85 2.68 5.77 -0.85
N ASP A 86 2.58 6.87 -1.61
CA ASP A 86 3.72 7.59 -2.19
C ASP A 86 4.73 8.02 -1.11
N LEU A 87 4.24 8.60 0.00
CA LEU A 87 5.10 9.05 1.09
C LEU A 87 5.75 7.88 1.82
N MET A 88 5.06 6.76 2.01
CA MET A 88 5.62 5.56 2.63
C MET A 88 6.65 4.88 1.71
N LEU A 89 6.42 4.84 0.40
CA LEU A 89 7.40 4.36 -0.58
C LEU A 89 8.66 5.23 -0.55
N GLY A 90 8.52 6.55 -0.51
CA GLY A 90 9.66 7.45 -0.35
C GLY A 90 10.45 7.18 0.94
N CYS A 91 9.78 6.81 2.03
CA CYS A 91 10.47 6.40 3.27
C CYS A 91 11.22 5.08 3.11
N CYS A 92 10.65 4.09 2.40
CA CYS A 92 11.36 2.85 2.05
C CYS A 92 12.63 3.15 1.25
N ASP A 93 12.56 4.01 0.23
CA ASP A 93 13.72 4.43 -0.55
C ASP A 93 14.79 5.06 0.35
N GLN A 94 14.38 5.96 1.25
CA GLN A 94 15.31 6.60 2.17
C GLN A 94 15.95 5.63 3.16
N PHE A 95 15.22 4.61 3.63
CA PHE A 95 15.81 3.56 4.46
C PHE A 95 16.86 2.76 3.70
N LEU A 96 16.62 2.41 2.43
CA LEU A 96 17.60 1.70 1.61
C LEU A 96 18.87 2.53 1.41
N LEU A 97 18.74 3.83 1.17
CA LEU A 97 19.89 4.75 1.11
C LEU A 97 20.67 4.78 2.43
N TRP A 98 19.97 4.85 3.57
CA TRP A 98 20.64 4.82 4.87
C TRP A 98 21.28 3.47 5.19
N ILE A 99 20.68 2.35 4.76
CA ILE A 99 21.29 1.03 4.89
C ILE A 99 22.60 0.97 4.09
N GLU A 100 22.65 1.55 2.89
CA GLU A 100 23.88 1.67 2.10
C GLU A 100 24.94 2.57 2.78
N GLU A 101 24.54 3.72 3.34
CA GLU A 101 25.43 4.57 4.14
C GLU A 101 26.02 3.80 5.33
N LEU A 102 25.19 3.05 6.06
CA LEU A 102 25.62 2.23 7.19
C LEU A 102 26.55 1.09 6.77
N GLU A 103 26.31 0.48 5.62
CA GLU A 103 27.17 -0.56 5.08
C GLU A 103 28.57 -0.02 4.73
N GLN A 104 28.64 1.19 4.18
CA GLN A 104 29.90 1.83 3.77
C GLN A 104 30.65 2.49 4.94
N HIS A 105 29.93 3.15 5.83
CA HIS A 105 30.50 4.07 6.82
C HIS A 105 30.23 3.67 8.27
N GLN A 106 29.32 2.72 8.52
CA GLN A 106 28.85 2.30 9.86
C GLN A 106 28.16 3.41 10.66
N GLU A 107 27.90 4.54 10.01
CA GLU A 107 27.28 5.74 10.56
C GLU A 107 26.42 6.40 9.48
N LEU A 108 25.37 7.10 9.91
CA LEU A 108 24.57 7.94 9.01
C LEU A 108 25.22 9.30 8.84
N SER A 109 25.00 9.90 7.67
CA SER A 109 25.37 11.28 7.39
C SER A 109 24.70 12.28 8.34
N ALA A 110 25.28 13.48 8.50
CA ALA A 110 24.71 14.53 9.35
C ALA A 110 23.33 15.00 8.83
N GLU A 111 23.15 14.92 7.51
CA GLU A 111 21.94 15.24 6.78
C GLU A 111 20.76 14.32 7.13
N ALA A 112 21.03 13.09 7.59
CA ALA A 112 20.01 12.12 7.98
C ALA A 112 19.03 12.70 9.03
N VAL A 113 19.53 13.53 9.95
CA VAL A 113 18.70 14.21 10.97
C VAL A 113 17.69 15.17 10.33
N SER A 114 18.09 15.95 9.32
CA SER A 114 17.17 16.86 8.64
C SER A 114 16.18 16.10 7.76
N ILE A 115 16.64 15.07 7.07
CA ILE A 115 15.82 14.24 6.18
C ILE A 115 14.72 13.53 6.99
N SER A 116 15.09 12.85 8.10
CA SER A 116 14.10 12.16 8.95
C SER A 116 13.04 13.13 9.47
N LYS A 117 13.43 14.31 9.93
CA LYS A 117 12.50 15.34 10.40
C LYS A 117 11.54 15.81 9.31
N GLN A 118 12.03 16.02 8.09
CA GLN A 118 11.20 16.42 6.96
C GLN A 118 10.17 15.35 6.60
N MET A 119 10.58 14.09 6.51
CA MET A 119 9.66 12.98 6.18
C MET A 119 8.66 12.73 7.30
N ILE A 120 9.09 12.77 8.57
CA ILE A 120 8.20 12.67 9.73
C ILE A 120 7.15 13.78 9.72
N ALA A 121 7.53 15.01 9.37
CA ALA A 121 6.61 16.13 9.27
C ALA A 121 5.58 15.95 8.15
N GLN A 122 5.92 15.25 7.07
CA GLN A 122 4.99 14.92 5.98
C GLN A 122 4.02 13.78 6.36
N LEU A 123 4.47 12.81 7.15
CA LEU A 123 3.63 11.69 7.61
C LEU A 123 2.70 12.07 8.78
N ALA A 124 3.11 13.01 9.63
CA ALA A 124 2.37 13.34 10.86
C ALA A 124 0.89 13.74 10.64
N PRO A 125 0.53 14.58 9.64
CA PRO A 125 -0.87 14.95 9.38
C PRO A 125 -1.75 13.76 8.96
N LEU A 126 -1.17 12.75 8.31
CA LEU A 126 -1.90 11.61 7.74
C LEU A 126 -2.49 10.70 8.81
N THR A 127 -1.91 10.74 10.01
CA THR A 127 -2.40 9.97 11.16
C THR A 127 -3.73 10.49 11.73
N GLN A 128 -4.25 11.62 11.25
CA GLN A 128 -5.48 12.26 11.72
C GLN A 128 -6.61 12.27 10.67
N ALA A 129 -6.37 11.77 9.46
CA ALA A 129 -7.34 11.83 8.39
C ALA A 129 -8.53 10.88 8.64
N ALA A 130 -9.70 11.45 8.89
CA ALA A 130 -10.98 10.75 8.83
C ALA A 130 -11.17 10.12 7.43
N PRO A 131 -11.94 9.02 7.29
CA PRO A 131 -12.10 8.32 6.03
C PRO A 131 -12.91 9.17 5.06
N THR A 132 -12.23 9.97 4.23
CA THR A 132 -12.82 10.52 3.01
C THR A 132 -12.35 9.67 1.84
N HIS A 133 -12.96 8.48 1.70
CA HIS A 133 -13.07 7.87 0.38
C HIS A 133 -13.98 8.79 -0.44
N THR A 134 -13.40 9.74 -1.15
CA THR A 134 -14.01 10.21 -2.38
C THR A 134 -13.60 9.19 -3.44
N PRO A 135 -14.50 8.32 -3.92
CA PRO A 135 -14.18 7.54 -5.09
C PRO A 135 -13.90 8.52 -6.23
N THR A 136 -12.67 8.48 -6.75
CA THR A 136 -12.37 9.00 -8.08
C THR A 136 -13.44 8.48 -9.03
N PRO A 137 -14.11 9.31 -9.84
CA PRO A 137 -15.06 8.82 -10.82
C PRO A 137 -14.27 7.96 -11.80
N ALA A 138 -14.47 6.64 -11.71
CA ALA A 138 -14.05 5.70 -12.71
C ALA A 138 -14.69 6.16 -14.03
N VAL A 139 -13.81 6.52 -14.98
CA VAL A 139 -14.18 6.80 -16.36
C VAL A 139 -15.06 5.66 -16.85
N ALA A 140 -16.26 6.01 -17.29
CA ALA A 140 -17.24 5.10 -17.85
C ALA A 140 -16.63 4.28 -18.99
N ALA A 141 -16.42 2.99 -18.74
CA ALA A 141 -16.34 2.00 -19.80
C ALA A 141 -17.79 1.62 -20.17
N GLN A 142 -18.24 2.09 -21.32
CA GLN A 142 -19.51 1.69 -21.91
C GLN A 142 -19.38 0.22 -22.35
N GLU A 143 -20.10 -0.69 -21.70
CA GLU A 143 -20.39 -2.01 -22.26
C GLU A 143 -21.52 -1.85 -23.29
N GLU A 144 -21.14 -1.77 -24.56
CA GLU A 144 -22.05 -1.97 -25.68
C GLU A 144 -22.06 -3.45 -26.05
N THR A 145 -23.02 -4.19 -25.50
CA THR A 145 -23.39 -5.52 -26.01
C THR A 145 -24.86 -5.52 -26.38
N ALA A 146 -25.13 -5.27 -27.65
CA ALA A 146 -26.45 -5.52 -28.24
C ALA A 146 -26.75 -7.02 -28.17
N THR A 147 -27.74 -7.39 -27.37
CA THR A 147 -28.40 -8.70 -27.46
C THR A 147 -29.85 -8.44 -27.83
N LEU A 148 -30.20 -8.69 -29.11
CA LEU A 148 -31.60 -8.79 -29.50
C LEU A 148 -32.23 -9.96 -28.74
N SER A 149 -33.28 -9.68 -27.98
CA SER A 149 -34.03 -10.72 -27.28
C SER A 149 -34.90 -11.51 -28.26
N ILE A 150 -34.97 -12.82 -28.08
CA ILE A 150 -35.79 -13.74 -28.89
C ILE A 150 -37.30 -13.42 -28.80
N SER A 151 -37.73 -12.53 -27.89
CA SER A 151 -39.14 -12.17 -27.73
C SER A 151 -39.73 -11.37 -28.91
N GLU A 152 -38.90 -10.66 -29.70
CA GLU A 152 -39.34 -9.87 -30.85
C GLU A 152 -39.47 -10.68 -32.15
N LEU A 153 -38.93 -11.91 -32.21
CA LEU A 153 -39.10 -12.80 -33.37
C LEU A 153 -40.47 -13.49 -33.41
N THR A 154 -41.22 -13.46 -32.31
CA THR A 154 -42.55 -14.11 -32.20
C THR A 154 -43.67 -13.32 -32.87
N GLU A 155 -43.55 -12.00 -33.01
CA GLU A 155 -44.59 -11.18 -33.68
C GLU A 155 -44.52 -11.25 -35.21
N LEU A 156 -43.35 -11.59 -35.78
CA LEU A 156 -43.17 -11.64 -37.23
C LEU A 156 -43.61 -12.99 -37.86
N LEU A 157 -43.79 -14.03 -37.04
CA LEU A 157 -44.32 -15.34 -37.46
C LEU A 157 -45.85 -15.47 -37.30
N GLY A 158 -46.51 -14.52 -36.65
CA GLY A 158 -47.98 -14.48 -36.49
C GLY A 158 -48.76 -14.15 -37.77
N VAL A 159 -48.10 -13.68 -38.83
CA VAL A 159 -48.74 -13.28 -40.10
C VAL A 159 -48.86 -14.45 -41.10
N LEU A 160 -48.19 -15.58 -40.88
CA LEU A 160 -48.16 -16.71 -41.83
C LEU A 160 -49.10 -17.89 -41.51
N GLY A 161 -49.98 -17.77 -40.51
CA GLY A 161 -51.23 -18.55 -40.45
C GLY A 161 -51.11 -20.08 -40.59
N ILE A 162 -50.15 -20.74 -39.92
CA ILE A 162 -50.08 -22.21 -39.89
C ILE A 162 -49.77 -22.67 -38.47
N PHE A 163 -50.76 -23.16 -37.74
CA PHE A 163 -50.60 -24.36 -36.89
C PHE A 163 -51.96 -25.06 -36.68
N PRO A 164 -52.03 -26.40 -36.79
CA PRO A 164 -53.28 -27.15 -36.76
C PRO A 164 -53.78 -27.52 -35.34
N SER A 165 -55.07 -27.84 -35.34
CA SER A 165 -55.98 -28.16 -34.22
C SER A 165 -55.50 -29.31 -33.31
N LYS A 166 -55.60 -29.12 -31.98
CA LYS A 166 -55.51 -30.22 -31.00
C LYS A 166 -56.87 -30.93 -30.89
N LYS A 167 -56.90 -32.23 -31.21
CA LYS A 167 -57.98 -33.13 -30.82
C LYS A 167 -57.52 -33.90 -29.57
N THR A 168 -58.41 -33.87 -28.58
CA THR A 168 -58.55 -34.60 -27.31
C THR A 168 -57.45 -35.55 -26.88
#